data_AF-A0A2J7ZU28-F1
#
_entry.id   AF-A0A2J7ZU28-F1
#
_cell.length_a   1.000
_cell.length_b   1.000
_cell.length_c   1.000
_cell.angle_alpha   90.00
_cell.angle_beta   90.00
_cell.angle_gamma   90.00
#
_symmetry.space_group_name_H-M   'P 1'
#
loop_
_entity.id
_entity.type
_entity.pdbx_description
1 polymer ?
#
loop_
_entity_poly.entity_id
_entity_poly.type
_entity_poly.pdbx_seq_one_letter_code
_entity_poly.pdbx_strand_id
1 'polypeptide(L)'
;MSSAYRLDPEDTEFSFGEANERRPWKKVALAVGLLLVGTVLLAVGLGLYLSGRQDEGGAYHTRIAYLAWKGQSGYSLNQIPDF
;
A
#
# COMPACT_ATOMS: atom_id res chain seq x y z
N MET A 1 -19.49 64.03 1.80
CA MET A 1 -18.93 62.77 1.26
C MET A 1 -18.52 61.90 2.44
N SER A 2 -18.77 60.60 2.40
CA SER A 2 -18.92 59.65 3.53
C SER A 2 -20.37 59.59 4.03
N SER A 3 -21.06 58.45 4.12
CA SER A 3 -20.63 57.06 4.17
C SER A 3 -21.72 56.18 3.52
N ALA A 4 -21.37 55.44 2.47
CA ALA A 4 -22.26 54.51 1.76
C ALA A 4 -22.21 53.09 2.37
N TYR A 5 -22.11 53.01 3.70
CA TYR A 5 -22.01 51.76 4.47
C TYR A 5 -22.95 51.81 5.67
N ARG A 6 -24.23 52.10 5.41
CA ARG A 6 -25.28 51.91 6.41
C ARG A 6 -25.62 50.42 6.36
N LEU A 7 -25.03 49.67 7.29
CA LEU A 7 -25.32 48.25 7.51
C LEU A 7 -26.78 48.16 7.97
N ASP A 8 -27.64 47.51 7.17
CA ASP A 8 -28.95 47.11 7.65
C ASP A 8 -28.76 45.85 8.52
N PRO A 9 -29.57 45.62 9.55
CA PRO A 9 -29.42 44.43 10.40
C PRO A 9 -29.84 43.13 9.68
N GLU A 10 -30.46 43.23 8.51
CA GLU A 10 -31.05 42.11 7.77
C GLU A 10 -30.13 41.47 6.71
N ASP A 11 -29.03 42.12 6.30
CA ASP A 11 -27.97 41.52 5.47
C ASP A 11 -26.96 40.68 6.26
N THR A 12 -27.14 40.54 7.58
CA THR A 12 -26.33 39.65 8.43
C THR A 12 -26.73 38.17 8.37
N GLU A 13 -27.77 37.80 7.63
CA GLU A 13 -27.99 36.40 7.25
C GLU A 13 -27.02 36.01 6.13
N PHE A 14 -25.74 35.96 6.48
CA PHE A 14 -24.75 35.17 5.78
C PHE A 14 -25.27 33.73 5.83
N SER A 15 -25.97 33.32 4.77
CA SER A 15 -26.40 31.94 4.57
C SER A 15 -25.14 31.12 4.29
N PHE A 16 -24.49 30.71 5.37
CA PHE A 16 -23.47 29.68 5.36
C PHE A 16 -24.17 28.40 4.96
N GLY A 17 -24.22 28.15 3.65
CA GLY A 17 -24.81 26.96 3.06
C GLY A 17 -24.45 25.75 3.90
N GLU A 18 -25.48 25.18 4.51
CA GLU A 18 -25.51 23.91 5.22
C GLU A 18 -24.11 23.33 5.48
N ALA A 19 -23.43 23.84 6.51
CA ALA A 19 -22.12 23.36 6.96
C ALA A 19 -22.20 21.95 7.58
N ASN A 20 -23.17 21.14 7.15
CA ASN A 20 -23.29 19.72 7.42
C ASN A 20 -22.49 18.93 6.37
N GLU A 21 -21.29 19.39 6.05
CA GLU A 21 -20.31 18.57 5.35
C GLU A 21 -19.82 17.54 6.36
N ARG A 22 -20.60 16.46 6.52
CA ARG A 22 -20.29 15.33 7.40
C ARG A 22 -18.90 14.84 7.03
N ARG A 23 -17.93 15.27 7.84
CA ARG A 23 -16.52 14.86 7.95
C ARG A 23 -16.19 13.75 6.93
N PRO A 24 -15.40 14.00 5.86
CA PRO A 24 -15.35 13.16 4.65
C PRO A 24 -14.57 11.85 4.80
N TRP A 25 -14.77 11.13 5.93
CA TRP A 25 -14.15 9.83 6.23
C TRP A 25 -14.38 8.80 5.14
N LYS A 26 -15.51 8.89 4.40
CA LYS A 26 -15.84 7.97 3.32
C LYS A 26 -14.77 7.95 2.22
N LYS A 27 -14.17 9.10 1.89
CA LYS A 27 -13.11 9.20 0.86
C LYS A 27 -11.77 8.68 1.39
N VAL A 28 -11.45 8.98 2.65
CA VAL A 28 -10.21 8.54 3.30
C VAL A 28 -10.20 7.02 3.47
N ALA A 29 -11.30 6.42 3.95
CA ALA A 29 -11.43 4.98 4.09
C ALA A 29 -11.30 4.26 2.74
N LEU A 30 -11.89 4.82 1.70
CA LEU A 30 -11.78 4.28 0.34
C LEU A 30 -10.33 4.36 -0.17
N ALA A 31 -9.65 5.49 0.02
CA ALA A 31 -8.25 5.66 -0.38
C ALA A 31 -7.34 4.65 0.35
N VAL A 32 -7.52 4.47 1.66
CA VAL A 32 -6.75 3.49 2.45
C VAL A 32 -7.04 2.06 1.99
N GLY A 33 -8.31 1.71 1.80
CA GLY A 33 -8.69 0.38 1.30
C GLY A 33 -8.11 0.10 -0.09
N LEU A 34 -8.19 1.07 -0.99
CA LEU A 34 -7.64 0.96 -2.35
C LEU A 34 -6.11 0.88 -2.33
N LEU A 35 -5.45 1.60 -1.42
CA LEU A 35 -4.00 1.53 -1.24
C LEU A 35 -3.58 0.14 -0.76
N LEU A 36 -4.27 -0.44 0.23
CA LEU A 36 -3.99 -1.80 0.68
C LEU A 36 -4.17 -2.83 -0.45
N VAL A 37 -5.28 -2.73 -1.20
CA VAL A 37 -5.54 -3.61 -2.35
C VAL A 37 -4.47 -3.44 -3.43
N GLY A 38 -4.08 -2.20 -3.74
CA GLY A 38 -3.01 -1.91 -4.69
C GLY A 38 -1.65 -2.43 -4.24
N THR A 39 -1.33 -2.33 -2.94
CA THR A 39 -0.09 -2.85 -2.37
C THR A 39 -0.04 -4.38 -2.47
N VAL A 40 -1.17 -5.04 -2.21
CA VAL A 40 -1.31 -6.51 -2.39
C VAL A 40 -1.16 -6.89 -3.86
N LEU A 41 -1.84 -6.19 -4.78
CA LEU A 41 -1.72 -6.43 -6.21
C LEU A 41 -0.28 -6.21 -6.71
N LEU A 42 0.42 -5.20 -6.20
CA LEU A 42 1.83 -4.97 -6.54
C LEU A 42 2.72 -6.05 -5.96
N ALA A 43 2.52 -6.51 -4.73
CA ALA A 43 3.31 -7.61 -4.17
C ALA A 43 3.12 -8.91 -4.97
N VAL A 44 1.87 -9.24 -5.34
CA VAL A 44 1.55 -10.42 -6.15
C VAL A 44 2.06 -10.26 -7.59
N GLY A 45 1.82 -9.11 -8.22
CA GLY A 45 2.24 -8.82 -9.58
C GLY A 45 3.76 -8.75 -9.71
N LEU A 46 4.46 -8.12 -8.76
CA LEU A 46 5.92 -8.09 -8.68
C LEU A 46 6.46 -9.50 -8.39
N GLY A 47 5.84 -10.23 -7.47
CA GLY A 47 6.16 -11.62 -7.18
C GLY A 47 6.07 -12.49 -8.43
N LEU A 48 4.99 -12.39 -9.21
CA LEU A 48 4.80 -13.12 -10.46
C LEU A 48 5.72 -12.61 -11.59
N TYR A 49 5.97 -11.30 -11.69
CA TYR A 49 6.85 -10.71 -12.69
C TYR A 49 8.32 -11.07 -12.47
N LEU A 50 8.74 -11.17 -11.21
CA LEU A 50 10.06 -11.64 -10.82
C LEU A 50 10.12 -13.17 -10.83
N SER A 51 9.08 -13.88 -10.38
CA SER A 51 9.02 -15.34 -10.37
C SER A 51 8.94 -15.93 -11.77
N GLY A 52 8.23 -15.29 -12.70
CA GLY A 52 8.23 -15.65 -14.12
C GLY A 52 9.55 -15.34 -14.84
N ARG A 53 10.52 -14.74 -14.14
CA ARG A 53 11.94 -14.65 -14.55
C ARG A 53 12.88 -15.48 -13.66
N GLN A 54 12.39 -16.07 -12.58
CA GLN A 54 13.18 -16.90 -11.66
C GLN A 54 12.94 -18.38 -11.97
N ASP A 55 13.28 -18.77 -13.19
CA ASP A 55 13.49 -20.19 -13.52
C ASP A 55 14.92 -20.66 -13.14
N GLU A 56 15.70 -19.83 -12.45
CA GLU A 56 17.11 -20.09 -12.18
C GLU A 56 17.42 -20.11 -10.67
N GLY A 57 17.19 -21.27 -10.04
CA GLY A 57 17.99 -21.86 -8.94
C GLY A 57 18.21 -21.14 -7.60
N GLY A 58 18.29 -19.81 -7.52
CA GLY A 58 18.88 -19.09 -6.39
C GLY A 58 18.13 -19.24 -5.05
N ALA A 59 16.81 -19.20 -5.08
CA ALA A 59 15.99 -19.34 -3.86
C ALA A 59 15.99 -20.78 -3.33
N TYR A 60 16.01 -21.77 -4.22
CA TYR A 60 16.08 -23.18 -3.85
C TYR A 60 17.41 -23.47 -3.17
N HIS A 61 18.54 -23.10 -3.78
CA HIS A 61 19.89 -23.33 -3.24
C HIS A 61 20.09 -22.73 -1.84
N THR A 62 19.60 -21.50 -1.61
CA THR A 62 19.72 -20.83 -0.30
C THR A 62 18.95 -21.60 0.79
N ARG A 63 17.78 -22.16 0.44
CA ARG A 63 16.98 -22.98 1.36
C ARG A 63 17.65 -24.31 1.66
N ILE A 64 18.20 -25.01 0.66
CA ILE A 64 18.90 -26.28 0.88
C ILE A 64 20.18 -26.08 1.69
N ALA A 65 20.94 -25.02 1.43
CA ALA A 65 22.16 -24.70 2.17
C ALA A 65 21.87 -24.47 3.66
N TYR A 66 20.81 -23.72 3.98
CA TYR A 66 20.39 -23.51 5.35
C TYR A 66 19.90 -24.80 6.04
N LEU A 67 19.14 -25.64 5.32
CA LEU A 67 18.64 -26.91 5.86
C LEU A 67 19.75 -27.95 6.03
N ALA A 68 20.75 -27.97 5.13
CA ALA A 68 21.94 -28.80 5.21
C ALA A 68 22.87 -28.35 6.36
N TRP A 69 23.05 -27.03 6.56
CA TRP A 69 23.79 -26.48 7.71
C TRP A 69 23.14 -26.84 9.05
N LYS A 70 21.80 -26.85 9.10
CA LYS A 70 21.04 -27.28 10.28
C LYS A 70 21.03 -28.81 10.47
N GLY A 71 21.62 -29.57 9.55
CA GLY A 71 21.75 -31.03 9.65
C GLY A 71 20.43 -31.80 9.52
N GLN A 72 19.42 -31.27 8.82
CA GLN A 72 18.17 -32.01 8.59
C GLN A 72 18.41 -33.23 7.68
N SER A 73 17.91 -34.40 8.10
CA SER A 73 18.06 -35.65 7.33
C SER A 73 17.45 -35.51 5.93
N GLY A 74 18.24 -35.79 4.89
CA GLY A 74 17.82 -35.71 3.49
C GLY A 74 18.39 -34.52 2.73
N TYR A 75 19.00 -33.55 3.42
CA TYR A 75 19.71 -32.42 2.81
C TYR A 75 21.22 -32.58 3.01
N SER A 76 21.98 -32.51 1.92
CA SER A 76 23.44 -32.68 1.93
C SER A 76 24.12 -31.57 1.14
N LEU A 77 25.29 -31.13 1.61
CA LEU A 77 26.12 -30.15 0.91
C LEU A 77 26.55 -30.63 -0.49
N ASN A 78 26.58 -31.94 -0.72
CA ASN A 78 26.91 -32.55 -2.01
C ASN A 78 25.84 -32.32 -3.10
N GLN A 79 24.66 -31.80 -2.73
CA GLN A 79 23.58 -31.46 -3.66
C GLN A 79 23.67 -30.00 -4.13
N ILE A 80 24.65 -29.24 -3.61
CA ILE A 80 24.94 -27.87 -4.02
C ILE A 80 25.90 -27.98 -5.21
N PRO A 81 25.57 -27.40 -6.38
CA PRO A 81 26.48 -27.40 -7.52
C PRO A 81 27.76 -26.62 -7.19
N ASP A 82 28.92 -27.25 -7.36
CA ASP A 82 30.21 -26.56 -7.45
C ASP A 82 30.22 -25.82 -8.80
N PHE A 83 30.03 -24.50 -8.78
CA PHE A 83 30.12 -23.67 -9.98
C PHE A 83 31.57 -23.38 -10.39
#